data_AF-A0A7S0XAE0-F1
#
_entry.id   AF-A0A7S0XAE0-F1
#
_cell.length_a   1.000
_cell.length_b   1.000
_cell.length_c   1.000
_cell.angle_alpha   90.00
_cell.angle_beta   90.00
_cell.angle_gamma   90.00
#
_symmetry.space_group_name_H-M   'P 1'
#
loop_
_entity.id
_entity.type
_entity.pdbx_description
1 polymer ?
#
loop_
_entity_poly.entity_id
_entity_poly.type
_entity_poly.pdbx_seq_one_letter_code
_entity_poly.pdbx_strand_id
1 'polypeptide(L)'
;PCLWRGGVGVDPNMSDWRQHASEERRNVVHNLGRVMLSSKTPPHSAETVREAEEVSVKFEQGFWTKATDLSDYRVKATTKLRAIQSKIQQQQAGAAAAAAAAAAATHGAQQAAAQGGQQFSQAAMQQQHIHVQQQQQQLQMQHQHMQQQQRMQQQQQQQQQQQGQV
;
A
#
# COMPACT_ATOMS: atom_id res chain seq x y z
N PRO A 1 -19.67 72.73 -3.79
CA PRO A 1 -18.58 71.92 -4.36
C PRO A 1 -18.37 70.61 -3.58
N CYS A 2 -18.91 69.52 -4.12
CA CYS A 2 -18.42 68.14 -4.09
C CYS A 2 -19.26 67.39 -5.14
N LEU A 3 -18.60 66.83 -6.15
CA LEU A 3 -19.13 66.28 -7.40
C LEU A 3 -18.79 64.76 -7.46
N TRP A 4 -19.69 63.96 -8.06
CA TRP A 4 -19.56 62.55 -8.50
C TRP A 4 -19.48 61.49 -7.37
N ARG A 5 -20.18 60.35 -7.39
CA ARG A 5 -20.30 59.38 -8.50
C ARG A 5 -21.37 58.30 -8.16
N GLY A 6 -22.24 58.04 -9.13
CA GLY A 6 -22.73 56.68 -9.47
C GLY A 6 -23.94 56.17 -8.68
N GLY A 7 -25.12 56.28 -9.28
CA GLY A 7 -26.32 55.59 -8.82
C GLY A 7 -26.18 54.08 -8.87
N VAL A 8 -26.68 53.41 -7.83
CA VAL A 8 -27.18 52.05 -7.96
C VAL A 8 -28.67 52.17 -8.19
N GLY A 9 -29.06 52.13 -9.47
CA GLY A 9 -30.40 51.71 -9.82
C GLY A 9 -30.56 50.29 -9.31
N VAL A 10 -31.10 50.14 -8.10
CA VAL A 10 -31.79 48.92 -7.72
C VAL A 10 -33.00 48.87 -8.64
N ASP A 11 -32.85 48.12 -9.71
CA ASP A 11 -33.94 47.80 -10.63
C ASP A 11 -35.05 47.15 -9.77
N PRO A 12 -36.21 47.79 -9.56
CA PRO A 12 -37.26 47.26 -8.70
C PRO A 12 -37.91 45.99 -9.27
N ASN A 13 -37.43 45.53 -10.44
CA ASN A 13 -37.85 44.32 -11.13
C ASN A 13 -36.81 43.19 -11.10
N MET A 14 -35.63 43.37 -10.50
CA MET A 14 -34.78 42.23 -10.16
C MET A 14 -35.33 41.57 -8.91
N SER A 15 -36.29 40.65 -9.11
CA SER A 15 -36.72 39.72 -8.08
C SER A 15 -35.45 39.14 -7.41
N ASP A 16 -35.19 39.51 -6.15
CA ASP A 16 -33.98 39.07 -5.44
C ASP A 16 -33.96 37.55 -5.53
N TRP A 17 -33.03 37.02 -6.32
CA TRP A 17 -32.98 35.59 -6.67
C TRP A 17 -32.91 34.70 -5.43
N ARG A 18 -32.50 35.28 -4.30
CA ARG A 18 -32.45 34.67 -2.98
C ARG A 18 -33.82 34.30 -2.41
N GLN A 19 -34.88 35.02 -2.78
CA GLN A 19 -36.25 34.73 -2.32
C GLN A 19 -36.72 33.35 -2.80
N HIS A 20 -36.23 32.90 -3.96
CA HIS A 20 -36.60 31.60 -4.54
C HIS A 20 -35.50 30.53 -4.37
N ALA A 21 -34.37 30.86 -3.74
CA ALA A 21 -33.22 29.98 -3.65
C ALA A 21 -33.11 29.19 -2.34
N SER A 22 -34.11 29.26 -1.43
CA SER A 22 -34.06 28.60 -0.12
C SER A 22 -33.84 27.08 -0.21
N GLU A 23 -34.55 26.42 -1.13
CA GLU A 23 -34.37 24.98 -1.38
C GLU A 23 -33.02 24.67 -2.01
N GLU A 24 -32.62 25.41 -3.05
CA GLU A 24 -31.32 25.22 -3.70
C GLU A 24 -30.18 25.39 -2.69
N ARG A 25 -30.28 26.40 -1.83
CA ARG A 25 -29.32 26.68 -0.76
C ARG A 25 -29.20 25.51 0.21
N ARG A 26 -30.32 24.97 0.68
CA ARG A 26 -30.35 23.79 1.55
C ARG A 26 -29.69 22.58 0.87
N ASN A 27 -29.97 22.36 -0.41
CA ASN A 27 -29.39 21.27 -1.20
C ASN A 27 -27.86 21.41 -1.33
N VAL A 28 -27.38 22.63 -1.55
CA VAL A 28 -25.94 22.92 -1.63
C VAL A 28 -25.24 22.62 -0.30
N VAL A 29 -25.77 23.11 0.83
CA VAL A 29 -25.21 22.84 2.16
C VAL A 29 -25.18 21.34 2.44
N HIS A 30 -26.29 20.64 2.19
CA HIS A 30 -26.38 19.20 2.39
C HIS A 30 -25.36 18.42 1.52
N ASN A 31 -25.22 18.77 0.25
CA ASN A 31 -24.28 18.12 -0.66
C ASN A 31 -22.81 18.37 -0.27
N LEU A 32 -22.48 19.59 0.15
CA LEU A 32 -21.16 19.90 0.71
C LEU A 32 -20.88 19.07 1.97
N GLY A 33 -21.86 18.93 2.86
CA GLY A 33 -21.75 18.15 4.09
C GLY A 33 -21.51 16.68 3.80
N ARG A 34 -22.27 16.09 2.87
CA ARG A 34 -22.08 14.70 2.42
C ARG A 34 -20.69 14.47 1.83
N VAL A 35 -20.19 15.40 1.03
CA VAL A 35 -18.83 15.29 0.47
C VAL A 35 -17.78 15.32 1.58
N MET A 36 -17.92 16.19 2.58
CA MET A 36 -16.97 16.20 3.71
C MET A 36 -17.06 14.95 4.57
N LEU A 37 -18.26 14.41 4.77
CA LEU A 37 -18.43 13.13 5.48
C LEU A 37 -17.79 11.96 4.74
N SER A 38 -17.70 12.01 3.41
CA SER A 38 -17.04 10.95 2.62
C SER A 38 -15.55 10.77 2.91
N SER A 39 -14.90 11.76 3.56
CA SER A 39 -13.51 11.62 3.98
C SER A 39 -13.36 10.75 5.24
N LYS A 40 -14.44 10.48 5.97
CA LYS A 40 -14.43 9.76 7.25
C LYS A 40 -15.09 8.38 7.09
N THR A 41 -14.54 7.38 7.76
CA THR A 41 -15.09 6.03 7.73
C THR A 41 -16.43 5.98 8.48
N PRO A 42 -17.50 5.40 7.90
CA PRO A 42 -18.74 5.14 8.62
C PRO A 42 -18.53 4.17 9.79
N PRO A 43 -19.34 4.25 10.87
CA PRO A 43 -20.51 5.11 11.04
C PRO A 43 -20.16 6.55 11.46
N HIS A 44 -20.96 7.52 11.01
CA HIS A 44 -20.80 8.93 11.40
C HIS A 44 -21.49 9.21 12.74
N SER A 45 -20.79 9.84 13.69
CA SER A 45 -21.40 10.35 14.91
C SER A 45 -22.19 11.63 14.65
N ALA A 46 -23.16 11.95 15.51
CA ALA A 46 -23.94 13.18 15.41
C ALA A 46 -23.04 14.44 15.44
N GLU A 47 -21.96 14.41 16.22
CA GLU A 47 -20.96 15.49 16.27
C GLU A 47 -20.27 15.67 14.92
N THR A 48 -19.79 14.58 14.31
CA THR A 48 -19.14 14.63 13.00
C THR A 48 -20.07 15.13 11.89
N VAL A 49 -21.35 14.75 11.94
CA VAL A 49 -22.38 15.27 11.01
C VAL A 49 -22.59 16.77 11.21
N ARG A 50 -22.72 17.21 12.48
CA ARG A 50 -22.89 18.63 12.82
C ARG A 50 -21.71 19.48 12.38
N GLU A 51 -20.49 19.02 12.64
CA GLU A 51 -19.26 19.70 12.20
C GLU A 51 -19.20 19.86 10.68
N ALA A 52 -19.52 18.78 9.94
CA ALA A 52 -19.56 18.83 8.49
C ALA A 52 -20.62 19.82 7.98
N GLU A 53 -21.78 19.88 8.62
CA GLU A 53 -22.82 20.85 8.28
C GLU A 53 -22.38 22.29 8.58
N GLU A 54 -21.82 22.56 9.76
CA GLU A 54 -21.32 23.89 10.15
C GLU A 54 -20.27 24.42 9.16
N VAL A 55 -19.34 23.57 8.74
CA VAL A 55 -18.33 23.92 7.74
C VAL A 55 -18.96 24.13 6.37
N SER A 56 -19.99 23.35 6.02
CA SER A 56 -20.72 23.49 4.75
C SER A 56 -21.42 24.83 4.66
N VAL A 57 -22.08 25.26 5.73
CA VAL A 57 -22.73 26.57 5.83
C VAL A 57 -21.70 27.70 5.66
N LYS A 58 -20.52 27.58 6.30
CA LYS A 58 -19.45 28.58 6.16
C LYS A 58 -18.93 28.68 4.72
N PHE A 59 -18.75 27.56 4.03
CA PHE A 59 -18.37 27.58 2.62
C PHE A 59 -19.45 28.18 1.74
N GLU A 60 -20.70 27.79 1.96
CA GLU A 60 -21.87 28.25 1.22
C GLU A 60 -22.05 29.76 1.31
N GLN A 61 -22.01 30.30 2.54
CA GLN A 61 -22.13 31.73 2.78
C GLN A 61 -21.09 32.57 2.01
N GLY A 62 -19.89 32.01 1.80
CA GLY A 62 -18.80 32.66 1.10
C GLY A 62 -19.06 32.89 -0.39
N PHE A 63 -19.89 32.06 -1.04
CA PHE A 63 -20.28 32.26 -2.44
C PHE A 63 -21.72 32.73 -2.61
N TRP A 64 -22.60 32.51 -1.62
CA TRP A 64 -23.93 33.14 -1.54
C TRP A 64 -23.85 34.65 -1.62
N THR A 65 -22.92 35.25 -0.87
CA THR A 65 -22.73 36.71 -0.83
C THR A 65 -22.13 37.28 -2.11
N LYS A 66 -21.38 36.47 -2.87
CA LYS A 66 -20.66 36.88 -4.08
C LYS A 66 -21.43 36.61 -5.37
N ALA A 67 -22.48 35.80 -5.31
CA ALA A 67 -23.28 35.46 -6.47
C ALA A 67 -24.22 36.61 -6.84
N THR A 68 -24.28 36.92 -8.14
CA THR A 68 -25.15 37.96 -8.69
C THR A 68 -26.56 37.47 -9.00
N ASP A 69 -26.70 36.18 -9.27
CA ASP A 69 -27.95 35.51 -9.63
C ASP A 69 -27.90 34.02 -9.23
N LEU A 70 -29.04 33.33 -9.36
CA LEU A 70 -29.15 31.91 -9.01
C LEU A 70 -28.26 31.01 -9.86
N SER A 71 -28.07 31.31 -11.15
CA SER A 71 -27.23 30.50 -12.03
C SER A 71 -25.76 30.60 -11.63
N ASP A 72 -25.27 31.82 -11.39
CA ASP A 72 -23.93 32.08 -10.90
C ASP A 72 -23.69 31.42 -9.53
N TYR A 73 -24.69 31.45 -8.64
CA TYR A 73 -24.64 30.72 -7.37
C TYR A 73 -24.45 29.20 -7.59
N ARG A 74 -25.22 28.58 -8.48
CA ARG A 74 -25.15 27.14 -8.79
C ARG A 74 -23.81 26.74 -9.38
N VAL A 75 -23.25 27.56 -10.27
CA VAL A 75 -21.92 27.35 -10.85
C VAL A 75 -20.85 27.41 -9.77
N LYS A 76 -20.88 28.43 -8.90
CA LYS A 76 -19.93 28.53 -7.77
C LYS A 76 -20.06 27.38 -6.79
N ALA A 77 -21.29 26.96 -6.47
CA ALA A 77 -21.56 25.82 -5.60
C ALA A 77 -20.98 24.52 -6.17
N THR A 78 -21.27 24.24 -7.44
CA THR A 78 -20.78 23.04 -8.14
C THR A 78 -19.25 23.03 -8.22
N THR A 79 -18.66 24.19 -8.53
CA THR A 79 -17.20 24.35 -8.59
C THR A 79 -16.56 24.11 -7.22
N LYS A 80 -17.15 24.66 -6.15
CA LYS A 80 -16.65 24.49 -4.79
C LYS A 80 -16.77 23.03 -4.33
N LEU A 81 -17.90 22.39 -4.61
CA LEU A 81 -18.15 21.00 -4.27
C LEU A 81 -17.14 20.07 -4.96
N ARG A 82 -16.92 20.25 -6.27
CA ARG A 82 -15.91 19.48 -7.02
C ARG A 82 -14.51 19.69 -6.46
N ALA A 83 -14.13 20.93 -6.15
CA ALA A 83 -12.81 21.23 -5.59
C ALA A 83 -12.58 20.55 -4.22
N ILE A 84 -13.60 20.52 -3.36
CA ILE A 84 -13.51 19.81 -2.06
C ILE A 84 -13.41 18.30 -2.30
N GLN A 85 -14.24 17.74 -3.18
CA GLN A 85 -14.21 16.32 -3.50
C GLN A 85 -12.84 15.88 -4.02
N SER A 86 -12.25 16.62 -4.96
CA SER A 86 -10.91 16.30 -5.49
C SER A 86 -9.83 16.37 -4.41
N LYS A 87 -9.91 17.34 -3.48
CA LYS A 87 -8.96 17.43 -2.35
C LYS A 87 -9.07 16.23 -1.41
N ILE A 88 -10.28 15.79 -1.09
CA ILE A 88 -10.53 14.60 -0.26
C ILE A 88 -9.96 13.36 -0.96
N GLN A 89 -10.26 13.18 -2.24
CA GLN A 89 -9.75 12.05 -3.03
C GLN A 89 -8.22 12.04 -3.09
N GLN A 90 -7.59 13.20 -3.26
CA GLN A 90 -6.13 13.33 -3.27
C GLN A 90 -5.52 12.95 -1.91
N GLN A 91 -6.13 13.38 -0.80
CA GLN A 91 -5.68 13.02 0.55
C GLN A 91 -5.81 11.51 0.80
N GLN A 92 -6.92 10.91 0.37
CA GLN A 92 -7.15 9.46 0.49
C GLN A 92 -6.16 8.65 -0.36
N ALA A 93 -5.88 9.09 -1.60
CA ALA A 93 -4.89 8.45 -2.46
C ALA A 93 -3.47 8.56 -1.90
N GLY A 94 -3.10 9.71 -1.34
CA GLY A 94 -1.82 9.90 -0.66
C GLY A 94 -1.68 9.01 0.58
N ALA A 95 -2.73 8.88 1.38
CA ALA A 95 -2.75 7.98 2.54
C ALA A 95 -2.63 6.50 2.12
N ALA A 96 -3.32 6.10 1.05
CA ALA A 96 -3.22 4.75 0.50
C ALA A 96 -1.81 4.43 -0.03
N ALA A 97 -1.17 5.38 -0.71
CA ALA A 97 0.21 5.22 -1.19
C ALA A 97 1.21 5.11 -0.02
N ALA A 98 1.03 5.91 1.04
CA ALA A 98 1.85 5.81 2.25
C ALA A 98 1.65 4.47 2.98
N ALA A 99 0.41 3.99 3.06
CA ALA A 99 0.11 2.67 3.64
C ALA A 99 0.71 1.53 2.82
N ALA A 100 0.67 1.61 1.48
CA ALA A 100 1.29 0.64 0.59
C ALA A 100 2.82 0.62 0.73
N ALA A 101 3.45 1.80 0.85
CA ALA A 101 4.89 1.91 1.09
C ALA A 101 5.29 1.29 2.45
N ALA A 102 4.50 1.53 3.50
CA ALA A 102 4.71 0.91 4.81
C ALA A 102 4.55 -0.61 4.75
N ALA A 103 3.53 -1.12 4.06
CA ALA A 103 3.32 -2.56 3.88
C ALA A 103 4.45 -3.23 3.06
N ALA A 104 4.97 -2.54 2.04
CA ALA A 104 6.12 -3.01 1.27
C ALA A 104 7.39 -3.08 2.13
N ALA A 105 7.60 -2.11 3.02
CA ALA A 105 8.72 -2.13 3.98
C ALA A 105 8.60 -3.32 4.96
N THR A 106 7.38 -3.64 5.43
CA THR A 106 7.15 -4.81 6.28
C THR A 106 7.38 -6.14 5.53
N HIS A 107 6.92 -6.26 4.29
CA HIS A 107 7.18 -7.45 3.47
C HIS A 107 8.67 -7.63 3.15
N GLY A 108 9.40 -6.55 2.88
CA GLY A 108 10.85 -6.59 2.68
C GLY A 108 11.61 -7.07 3.91
N ALA A 109 11.21 -6.62 5.11
CA ALA A 109 11.80 -7.11 6.36
C ALA A 109 11.50 -8.60 6.61
N GLN A 110 10.29 -9.06 6.30
CA GLN A 110 9.90 -10.47 6.46
C GLN A 110 10.63 -11.40 5.48
N GLN A 111 10.81 -10.97 4.22
CA GLN A 111 11.57 -11.73 3.22
C GLN A 111 13.05 -11.82 3.56
N ALA A 112 13.66 -10.75 4.10
CA ALA A 112 15.04 -10.79 4.56
C ALA A 112 15.24 -11.80 5.72
N ALA A 113 14.30 -11.84 6.67
CA ALA A 113 14.33 -12.82 7.76
C ALA A 113 14.10 -14.27 7.27
N ALA A 114 13.22 -14.47 6.29
CA ALA A 114 12.93 -15.78 5.72
C ALA A 114 14.11 -16.34 4.89
N GLN A 115 14.80 -15.49 4.12
CA GLN A 115 15.96 -15.89 3.33
C GLN A 115 17.13 -16.35 4.22
N GLY A 116 17.37 -15.65 5.35
CA GLY A 116 18.42 -16.03 6.30
C GLY A 116 18.22 -17.44 6.90
N GLY A 117 16.97 -17.83 7.18
CA GLY A 117 16.65 -19.16 7.71
C GLY A 117 16.76 -20.28 6.67
N GLN A 118 16.35 -20.02 5.42
CA GLN A 118 16.39 -21.04 4.36
C GLN A 118 17.81 -21.34 3.86
N GLN A 119 18.67 -20.33 3.80
CA GLN A 119 20.05 -20.50 3.33
C GLN A 119 20.88 -21.34 4.31
N PHE A 120 20.66 -21.16 5.62
CA PHE A 120 21.33 -21.97 6.64
C PHE A 120 20.88 -23.44 6.61
N SER A 121 19.57 -23.68 6.39
CA SER A 121 19.04 -25.04 6.23
C SER A 121 19.62 -25.74 4.99
N GLN A 122 19.72 -25.04 3.87
CA GLN A 122 20.27 -25.60 2.63
C GLN A 122 21.78 -25.87 2.75
N ALA A 123 22.53 -24.96 3.38
CA ALA A 123 23.96 -25.13 3.64
C ALA A 123 24.25 -26.30 4.59
N ALA A 124 23.46 -26.45 5.67
CA ALA A 124 23.61 -27.56 6.61
C ALA A 124 23.35 -28.92 5.93
N MET A 125 22.36 -29.00 5.05
CA MET A 125 22.04 -30.22 4.33
C MET A 125 23.14 -30.59 3.30
N GLN A 126 23.70 -29.59 2.61
CA GLN A 126 24.81 -29.81 1.68
C GLN A 126 26.09 -30.28 2.40
N GLN A 127 26.33 -29.77 3.61
CA GLN A 127 27.49 -30.17 4.42
C GLN A 127 27.39 -31.63 4.90
N GLN A 128 26.19 -32.12 5.24
CA GLN A 128 25.98 -33.55 5.53
C GLN A 128 26.31 -34.44 4.32
N HIS A 129 25.89 -34.03 3.11
CA HIS A 129 26.10 -34.83 1.91
C HIS A 129 27.60 -34.98 1.59
N ILE A 130 28.40 -33.92 1.76
CA ILE A 130 29.86 -33.97 1.56
C ILE A 130 30.49 -34.95 2.55
N HIS A 131 30.02 -34.95 3.81
CA HIS A 131 30.57 -35.80 4.85
C HIS A 131 30.29 -37.29 4.59
N VAL A 132 29.06 -37.62 4.22
CA VAL A 132 28.67 -39.00 3.86
C VAL A 132 29.44 -39.50 2.64
N GLN A 133 29.61 -38.66 1.63
CA GLN A 133 30.34 -39.03 0.41
C GLN A 133 31.82 -39.31 0.71
N GLN A 134 32.47 -38.49 1.53
CA GLN A 134 33.87 -38.68 1.90
C GLN A 134 34.08 -39.97 2.70
N GLN A 135 33.19 -40.27 3.65
CA GLN A 135 33.24 -41.52 4.42
C GLN A 135 33.13 -42.75 3.52
N GLN A 136 32.23 -42.70 2.53
CA GLN A 136 32.05 -43.80 1.59
C GLN A 136 33.30 -44.04 0.73
N GLN A 137 34.00 -42.97 0.35
CA GLN A 137 35.27 -43.06 -0.38
C GLN A 137 36.38 -43.72 0.44
N GLN A 138 36.47 -43.44 1.75
CA GLN A 138 37.44 -44.09 2.64
C GLN A 138 37.17 -45.60 2.77
N LEU A 139 35.90 -46.00 2.84
CA LEU A 139 35.52 -47.40 2.88
C LEU A 139 35.90 -48.15 1.59
N GLN A 140 35.73 -47.52 0.43
CA GLN A 140 36.16 -48.11 -0.85
C GLN A 140 37.69 -48.31 -0.90
N MET A 141 38.45 -47.33 -0.41
CA MET A 141 39.91 -47.44 -0.31
C MET A 141 40.34 -48.59 0.61
N GLN A 142 39.74 -48.70 1.80
CA GLN A 142 40.02 -49.81 2.71
C GLN A 142 39.70 -51.17 2.07
N HIS A 143 38.56 -51.27 1.38
CA HIS A 143 38.18 -52.50 0.70
C HIS A 143 39.19 -52.87 -0.39
N GLN A 144 39.61 -51.89 -1.20
CA GLN A 144 40.60 -52.13 -2.25
C GLN A 144 41.95 -52.58 -1.67
N HIS A 145 42.39 -51.96 -0.57
CA HIS A 145 43.61 -52.36 0.12
C HIS A 145 43.52 -53.80 0.63
N MET A 146 42.41 -54.14 1.29
CA MET A 146 42.16 -55.49 1.78
C MET A 146 42.17 -56.53 0.65
N GLN A 147 41.58 -56.19 -0.49
CA GLN A 147 41.53 -57.07 -1.65
C GLN A 147 42.91 -57.27 -2.30
N GLN A 148 43.75 -56.23 -2.34
CA GLN A 148 45.15 -56.38 -2.76
C GLN A 148 45.94 -57.28 -1.81
N GLN A 149 45.74 -57.16 -0.50
CA GLN A 149 46.39 -57.99 0.50
C GLN A 149 46.04 -59.47 0.31
N GLN A 150 44.76 -59.79 0.05
CA GLN A 150 44.33 -61.15 -0.25
C GLN A 150 44.96 -61.70 -1.53
N ARG A 151 45.10 -60.88 -2.58
CA ARG A 151 45.79 -61.30 -3.81
C ARG A 151 47.26 -61.62 -3.55
N MET A 152 47.95 -60.82 -2.74
CA MET A 152 49.34 -61.12 -2.38
C MET A 152 49.46 -62.44 -1.60
N GLN A 153 48.56 -62.69 -0.64
CA GLN A 153 48.56 -63.97 0.09
C GLN A 153 48.30 -65.17 -0.83
N GLN A 154 47.34 -65.06 -1.77
CA GLN A 154 47.09 -66.12 -2.75
C GLN A 154 48.29 -66.38 -3.65
N GLN A 155 48.95 -65.32 -4.15
CA GLN A 155 50.16 -65.48 -4.96
C GLN A 155 51.28 -66.17 -4.17
N GLN A 156 51.44 -65.82 -2.89
CA GLN A 156 52.46 -66.44 -2.04
C GLN A 156 52.16 -67.92 -1.78
N GLN A 157 50.89 -68.31 -1.61
CA GLN A 157 50.49 -69.72 -1.53
C GLN A 157 50.75 -70.47 -2.84
N GLN A 158 50.43 -69.87 -3.99
CA GLN A 158 50.69 -70.49 -5.28
C GLN A 158 52.18 -70.69 -5.55
N GLN A 159 53.04 -69.76 -5.11
CA GLN A 159 54.49 -69.92 -5.22
C GLN A 159 55.03 -71.05 -4.33
N GLN A 160 54.50 -71.21 -3.11
CA GLN A 160 54.89 -72.32 -2.23
C GLN A 160 54.48 -73.68 -2.79
N GLN A 161 53.32 -73.78 -3.45
CA GLN A 161 52.90 -75.03 -4.11
C GLN A 161 53.79 -75.39 -5.31
N GLN A 162 54.32 -74.38 -6.02
CA GLN A 162 55.25 -74.62 -7.13
C GLN A 162 56.66 -74.99 -6.67
N GLN A 163 57.10 -74.52 -5.50
CA GLN A 163 58.41 -74.86 -4.94
C GLN A 163 58.45 -76.24 -4.23
N GLY A 164 57.29 -76.82 -3.90
CA GLY A 164 57.19 -78.15 -3.30
C GLY A 164 57.14 -79.33 -4.29
N GLN A 165 57.28 -79.08 -5.60
CA GLN A 165 57.24 -80.13 -6.64
C GLN A 165 58.61 -80.41 -7.32
N VAL A 166 59.72 -79.96 -6.73
CA VAL A 166 61.07 -80.22 -7.26
C VAL A 166 61.80 -81.25 -6.41
#